data_AF-A0A484KUB1-F1
#
_entry.id   AF-A0A484KUB1-F1
#
_cell.length_a   1.000
_cell.length_b   1.000
_cell.length_c   1.000
_cell.angle_alpha   90.00
_cell.angle_beta   90.00
_cell.angle_gamma   90.00
#
_symmetry.space_group_name_H-M   'P 1'
#
loop_
_entity.id
_entity.type
_entity.pdbx_description
1 polymer ?
#
loop_
_entity_poly.entity_id
_entity_poly.type
_entity_poly.pdbx_seq_one_letter_code
_entity_poly.pdbx_strand_id
1 'polypeptide(L)'
;MVQLPILQYEEKIMETIEKNPVMVLIGETGSGKSTQLSQMLYRRGYTKTGMVAVTQPRRVAAVTVSRRYVRRGLGEMVIYAGGVLFGIFG
;
A
#
# COMPACT_ATOMS: atom_id res chain seq x y z
N MET A 1 20.15 -6.50 4.47
CA MET A 1 18.89 -5.82 4.14
C MET A 1 18.16 -5.55 5.43
N VAL A 2 17.75 -4.31 5.72
CA VAL A 2 16.95 -4.02 6.92
C VAL A 2 15.56 -4.65 6.71
N GLN A 3 15.25 -5.68 7.49
CA GLN A 3 13.93 -6.31 7.46
C GLN A 3 12.93 -5.35 8.13
N LEU A 4 11.97 -4.85 7.37
CA LEU A 4 10.95 -3.95 7.92
C LEU A 4 10.04 -4.72 8.88
N PRO A 5 9.78 -4.23 10.11
CA PRO A 5 9.01 -4.96 11.13
C PRO A 5 7.66 -5.49 10.64
N ILE A 6 6.96 -4.72 9.80
CA ILE A 6 5.64 -5.12 9.26
C ILE A 6 5.65 -6.47 8.51
N LEU A 7 6.79 -6.86 7.91
CA LEU A 7 6.89 -8.11 7.14
C LEU A 7 6.71 -9.35 8.02
N GLN A 8 7.04 -9.27 9.31
CA GLN A 8 6.85 -10.36 10.26
C GLN A 8 5.38 -10.61 10.59
N TYR A 9 4.50 -9.65 10.28
CA TYR A 9 3.08 -9.71 10.57
C TYR A 9 2.21 -9.86 9.32
N GLU A 10 2.80 -10.14 8.15
CA GLU A 10 2.09 -10.17 6.85
C GLU A 10 0.88 -11.10 6.89
N GLU A 11 1.05 -12.35 7.31
CA GLU A 11 -0.06 -13.33 7.38
C GLU A 11 -1.19 -12.85 8.29
N LYS A 12 -0.86 -12.37 9.50
CA LYS A 12 -1.85 -11.86 10.46
C LYS A 12 -2.60 -10.65 9.92
N ILE A 13 -1.91 -9.74 9.22
CA ILE A 13 -2.52 -8.58 8.57
C ILE A 13 -3.48 -9.05 7.49
N MET A 14 -3.06 -9.94 6.60
CA MET A 14 -3.90 -10.42 5.50
C MET A 14 -5.15 -11.16 6.00
N GLU A 15 -5.00 -12.05 6.98
CA GLU A 15 -6.13 -12.75 7.62
C GLU A 15 -7.12 -11.77 8.24
N THR A 16 -6.62 -10.71 8.89
CA THR A 16 -7.48 -9.71 9.53
C THR A 16 -8.19 -8.85 8.47
N ILE A 17 -7.57 -8.54 7.33
CA ILE A 17 -8.22 -7.85 6.20
C ILE A 17 -9.32 -8.73 5.58
N GLU A 18 -9.07 -10.03 5.42
CA GLU A 18 -10.06 -10.97 4.86
C GLU A 18 -11.30 -11.10 5.76
N LYS A 19 -11.11 -11.05 7.08
CA LYS A 19 -12.20 -11.21 8.07
C LYS A 19 -12.93 -9.91 8.40
N ASN A 20 -12.33 -8.75 8.13
CA ASN A 20 -12.87 -7.46 8.58
C ASN A 20 -12.93 -6.45 7.43
N PRO A 21 -14.09 -5.83 7.18
CA PRO A 21 -14.21 -4.78 6.15
C PRO A 21 -13.40 -3.51 6.51
N VAL A 22 -13.09 -3.31 7.80
CA VAL A 22 -12.29 -2.19 8.30
C VAL A 22 -11.24 -2.71 9.27
N MET A 23 -9.99 -2.27 9.09
CA MET A 23 -8.87 -2.55 9.99
C MET A 23 -8.16 -1.24 10.36
N VAL A 24 -7.77 -1.12 11.63
CA VAL A 24 -6.83 -0.08 12.09
C VAL A 24 -5.46 -0.71 12.34
N LEU A 25 -4.45 -0.28 11.59
CA LEU A 25 -3.06 -0.74 11.73
C LEU A 25 -2.19 0.34 12.39
N ILE A 26 -1.69 0.06 13.60
CA ILE A 26 -0.82 0.96 14.36
C ILE A 26 0.62 0.44 14.32
N GLY A 27 1.57 1.35 14.22
CA GLY A 27 2.99 1.05 14.38
C GLY A 27 3.84 2.31 14.25
N GLU A 28 5.10 2.23 14.64
CA GLU A 28 6.00 3.40 14.66
C GLU A 28 6.43 3.85 13.26
N THR A 29 6.81 5.13 13.10
CA THR A 29 7.40 5.62 11.85
C THR A 29 8.64 4.80 11.50
N GLY A 30 8.78 4.38 10.25
CA GLY A 30 9.87 3.49 9.82
C GLY A 30 9.52 1.99 9.87
N SER A 31 8.39 1.60 10.48
CA SER A 31 7.99 0.18 10.55
C SER A 31 7.59 -0.44 9.19
N GLY A 32 7.41 0.39 8.17
CA GLY A 32 7.09 -0.04 6.81
C GLY A 32 5.61 0.04 6.40
N LYS A 33 4.70 0.47 7.29
CA LYS A 33 3.23 0.54 7.05
C LYS A 33 2.84 1.04 5.65
N SER A 34 3.14 2.30 5.35
CA SER A 34 2.70 2.95 4.10
C SER A 34 3.43 2.44 2.85
N THR A 35 4.50 1.66 2.99
CA THR A 35 5.28 1.16 1.84
C THR A 35 5.06 -0.33 1.59
N GLN A 36 4.77 -1.15 2.61
CA GLN A 36 4.64 -2.60 2.45
C GLN A 36 3.19 -3.03 2.32
N LEU A 37 2.24 -2.38 3.00
CA LEU A 37 0.85 -2.86 3.06
C LEU A 37 0.22 -3.00 1.67
N SER A 38 0.39 -2.00 0.80
CA SER A 38 -0.16 -2.06 -0.55
C SER A 38 0.55 -3.08 -1.45
N GLN A 39 1.83 -3.40 -1.18
CA GLN A 39 2.52 -4.50 -1.86
C GLN A 39 2.00 -5.87 -1.42
N MET A 40 1.66 -6.03 -0.12
CA MET A 40 1.04 -7.25 0.40
C MET A 40 -0.31 -7.49 -0.28
N LEU A 41 -1.16 -6.45 -0.35
CA LEU A 41 -2.45 -6.51 -1.03
C LEU A 41 -2.31 -6.86 -2.52
N TYR A 42 -1.36 -6.23 -3.22
CA TYR A 42 -1.05 -6.57 -4.62
C TYR A 42 -0.67 -8.04 -4.78
N ARG A 43 0.29 -8.54 -3.98
CA ARG A 43 0.75 -9.95 -4.04
C ARG A 43 -0.38 -10.94 -3.74
N ARG A 44 -1.31 -10.56 -2.87
CA ARG A 44 -2.50 -11.35 -2.51
C ARG A 44 -3.61 -11.29 -3.55
N GLY A 45 -3.42 -10.54 -4.64
CA GLY A 45 -4.33 -10.51 -5.77
C GLY A 45 -5.51 -9.55 -5.63
N TYR A 46 -5.48 -8.63 -4.65
CA TYR A 46 -6.55 -7.63 -4.45
C TYR A 46 -6.71 -6.67 -5.64
N THR A 47 -5.71 -6.61 -6.52
CA THR A 47 -5.73 -5.78 -7.73
C THR A 47 -6.18 -6.52 -8.98
N LYS A 48 -6.43 -7.84 -8.91
CA LYS A 48 -6.89 -8.63 -10.08
C LYS A 48 -8.33 -8.33 -10.48
N THR A 49 -9.16 -7.94 -9.51
CA THR A 49 -10.59 -7.67 -9.70
C THR A 49 -10.98 -6.27 -9.21
N GLY A 50 -10.00 -5.44 -8.81
CA GLY A 50 -10.23 -4.14 -8.21
C GLY A 50 -8.97 -3.27 -8.17
N MET A 51 -9.03 -2.16 -7.44
CA MET A 51 -7.92 -1.22 -7.27
C MET A 51 -7.57 -1.09 -5.80
N VAL A 52 -6.27 -1.15 -5.48
CA VAL A 52 -5.78 -0.77 -4.14
C VAL A 52 -5.44 0.71 -4.17
N ALA A 53 -6.17 1.51 -3.40
CA ALA A 53 -6.02 2.95 -3.39
C ALA A 53 -5.33 3.41 -2.10
N VAL A 54 -4.22 4.13 -2.22
CA VAL A 54 -3.44 4.63 -1.08
C VAL A 54 -3.44 6.16 -1.08
N THR A 55 -3.95 6.76 0.00
CA THR A 55 -3.93 8.21 0.19
C THR A 55 -2.66 8.69 0.89
N GLN A 56 -2.16 9.86 0.50
CA GLN A 56 -1.11 10.58 1.24
C GLN A 56 -1.57 12.00 1.55
N PRO A 57 -1.32 12.52 2.77
CA PRO A 57 -1.72 13.89 3.13
C PRO A 57 -0.92 14.97 2.37
N ARG A 58 0.24 14.61 1.79
CA ARG A 58 1.11 15.54 1.06
C ARG A 58 1.28 15.09 -0.39
N ARG A 59 1.11 16.02 -1.34
CA ARG A 59 1.28 15.79 -2.78
C ARG A 59 2.65 15.22 -3.13
N VAL A 60 3.73 15.78 -2.56
CA VAL A 60 5.10 15.31 -2.80
C VAL A 60 5.29 13.87 -2.33
N ALA A 61 4.68 13.47 -1.21
CA ALA A 61 4.79 12.12 -0.68
C ALA A 61 4.09 11.11 -1.61
N ALA A 62 2.86 11.40 -2.04
CA ALA A 62 2.18 10.54 -3.00
C ALA A 62 2.97 10.42 -4.31
N VAL A 63 3.46 11.53 -4.88
CA VAL A 63 4.25 11.47 -6.13
C VAL A 63 5.50 10.60 -5.97
N THR A 64 6.22 10.76 -4.85
CA THR A 64 7.44 9.99 -4.57
C THR A 64 7.14 8.50 -4.40
N VAL A 65 6.08 8.18 -3.66
CA VAL A 65 5.65 6.81 -3.38
C VAL A 65 5.24 6.13 -4.70
N SER A 66 4.36 6.74 -5.49
CA SER A 66 3.90 6.19 -6.78
C SER A 66 5.05 5.90 -7.75
N ARG A 67 6.00 6.83 -7.90
CA ARG A 67 7.19 6.62 -8.75
C ARG A 67 7.98 5.37 -8.34
N ARG A 68 8.02 5.05 -7.05
CA ARG A 68 8.67 3.83 -6.53
C ARG A 68 7.93 2.56 -6.95
N TYR A 69 6.59 2.57 -7.02
CA TYR A 69 5.80 1.42 -7.48
C TYR A 69 5.89 1.21 -8.98
N VAL A 70 5.79 2.29 -9.76
CA VAL A 70 5.95 2.25 -11.22
C VAL A 70 7.32 1.66 -11.58
N ARG A 71 8.39 2.11 -10.91
CA ARG A 71 9.74 1.54 -11.11
C ARG A 71 9.84 0.05 -10.79
N ARG A 72 8.96 -0.47 -9.92
CA ARG A 72 8.91 -1.89 -9.54
C ARG A 72 7.98 -2.72 -10.43
N GLY A 73 7.35 -2.11 -11.44
CA GLY A 73 6.37 -2.79 -12.30
C GLY A 73 5.11 -3.21 -11.55
N LEU A 74 4.79 -2.55 -10.43
CA LEU A 74 3.68 -2.95 -9.55
C LEU A 74 2.37 -2.21 -9.87
N GLY A 75 2.34 -1.31 -10.86
CA GLY A 75 1.13 -0.58 -11.24
C GLY A 75 1.42 0.79 -11.87
N GLU A 76 0.36 1.50 -12.25
CA GLU A 76 0.42 2.81 -12.92
C GLU A 76 0.01 3.98 -12.04
N MET A 77 0.52 5.17 -12.35
CA MET A 77 0.28 6.39 -11.58
C MET A 77 -1.02 7.09 -11.95
N VAL A 78 -2.06 6.82 -11.16
CA VAL A 78 -3.29 7.62 -11.15
C VAL A 78 -3.21 8.61 -10.00
N ILE A 79 -3.27 9.92 -10.29
CA ILE A 79 -3.33 10.98 -9.28
C ILE A 79 -4.66 11.71 -9.46
N TYR A 80 -5.53 11.70 -8.44
CA TYR A 80 -6.75 12.50 -8.46
C TYR A 80 -6.50 13.91 -7.91
N ALA A 81 -7.12 14.91 -8.54
CA ALA A 81 -7.08 16.30 -8.10
C ALA A 81 -8.05 16.53 -6.93
N GLY A 82 -7.57 17.12 -5.83
CA GLY A 82 -8.35 17.44 -4.62
C GLY A 82 -7.96 16.66 -3.36
N GLY A 83 -7.26 15.54 -3.51
CA GLY A 83 -6.72 14.70 -2.44
C GLY A 83 -5.84 13.61 -3.06
N VAL A 84 -4.68 13.34 -2.49
CA VAL A 84 -3.63 12.62 -3.23
C VAL A 84 -3.76 11.12 -3.02
N LEU A 85 -4.50 10.48 -3.93
CA LEU A 85 -4.70 9.04 -4.03
C LEU A 85 -3.82 8.47 -5.15
N PHE A 86 -3.19 7.32 -4.93
CA PHE A 86 -2.58 6.52 -6.00
C PHE A 86 -3.13 5.09 -5.99
N GLY A 87 -3.48 4.60 -7.17
CA GLY A 87 -3.99 3.26 -7.41
C GLY A 87 -2.87 2.29 -7.79
N ILE A 88 -2.90 1.09 -7.22
CA ILE A 88 -2.16 -0.08 -7.70
C ILE A 88 -3.14 -0.94 -8.48
N PHE A 89 -2.75 -1.32 -9.70
CA PHE A 89 -3.51 -2.15 -10.63
C PHE A 89 -2.65 -3.35 -11.03
N GLY A 90 -3.29 -4.49 -11.31
CA GLY A 90 -2.63 -5.71 -11.78
C GLY A 90 -3.40 -6.34 -12.92
#